data_AF-A0A819NRA5-F1
#
_entry.id   AF-A0A819NRA5-F1
#
_cell.length_a   1.000
_cell.length_b   1.000
_cell.length_c   1.000
_cell.angle_alpha   90.00
_cell.angle_beta   90.00
_cell.angle_gamma   90.00
#
_symmetry.space_group_name_H-M   'P 1'
#
loop_
_entity.id
_entity.type
_entity.pdbx_description
1 polymer ?
#
loop_
_entity_poly.entity_id
_entity_poly.type
_entity_poly.pdbx_seq_one_letter_code
_entity_poly.pdbx_strand_id
1 'polypeptide(L)'
;YSLDKVNAEEFLEVYKGVVHEYPKMVEELMSGACIVLEVRSQNAQAVFRDFCGPADPEIARHIRPRTLRALYGKDKVKNAVHCTDLAEDATLEVEYFFRILDN
;
A
#
# COMPACT_ATOMS: atom_id res chain seq x y z
N TYR A 1 11.45 3.63 -6.32
CA TYR A 1 11.48 2.23 -6.78
C TYR A 1 10.66 2.11 -8.04
N SER A 2 11.15 1.34 -9.01
CA SER A 2 10.35 0.92 -10.17
C SER A 2 10.36 -0.59 -10.15
N LEU A 3 9.21 -1.21 -9.94
CA LEU A 3 9.10 -2.66 -9.74
C LEU A 3 8.81 -3.35 -11.07
N ASP A 4 9.49 -4.47 -11.31
CA ASP A 4 9.09 -5.39 -12.35
C ASP A 4 7.92 -6.26 -11.88
N LYS A 5 7.47 -7.16 -12.77
CA LYS A 5 6.32 -8.02 -12.47
C LYS A 5 6.57 -8.95 -11.29
N VAL A 6 7.76 -9.54 -11.23
CA VAL A 6 8.08 -10.55 -10.22
C VAL A 6 8.07 -9.90 -8.85
N ASN A 7 8.74 -8.76 -8.70
CA ASN A 7 8.82 -8.06 -7.42
C ASN A 7 7.47 -7.46 -7.00
N ALA A 8 6.66 -6.99 -7.95
CA ALA A 8 5.31 -6.48 -7.64
C ALA A 8 4.34 -7.60 -7.22
N GLU A 9 4.40 -8.77 -7.88
CA GLU A 9 3.59 -9.93 -7.52
C GLU A 9 4.00 -10.52 -6.16
N GLU A 10 5.30 -10.59 -5.88
CA GLU A 10 5.84 -11.05 -4.59
C GLU A 10 5.42 -10.09 -3.46
N PHE A 11 5.61 -8.78 -3.63
CA PHE A 11 5.21 -7.79 -2.64
C PHE A 11 3.71 -7.83 -2.32
N LEU A 12 2.86 -8.04 -3.34
CA LEU A 12 1.41 -8.06 -3.18
C LEU A 12 0.83 -9.47 -2.98
N GLU A 13 1.66 -10.49 -2.79
CA GLU A 13 1.24 -11.90 -2.78
C GLU A 13 0.12 -12.18 -1.76
N VAL A 14 0.16 -11.51 -0.60
CA VAL A 14 -0.85 -11.64 0.46
C VAL A 14 -2.27 -11.28 0.01
N TYR A 15 -2.42 -10.48 -1.05
CA TYR A 15 -3.72 -10.09 -1.62
C TYR A 15 -4.23 -11.08 -2.69
N LYS A 16 -3.37 -11.99 -3.17
CA LYS A 16 -3.67 -12.91 -4.26
C LYS A 16 -4.75 -13.91 -3.84
N GLY A 17 -5.89 -13.85 -4.53
CA GLY A 17 -7.05 -14.69 -4.21
C GLY A 17 -7.86 -14.22 -3.00
N VAL A 18 -7.41 -13.17 -2.29
CA VAL A 18 -8.14 -12.52 -1.19
C VAL A 18 -9.01 -11.38 -1.72
N VAL A 19 -8.48 -10.57 -2.63
CA VAL A 19 -9.21 -9.44 -3.24
C VAL A 19 -9.31 -9.61 -4.76
N HIS A 20 -10.44 -9.18 -5.33
CA HIS A 20 -10.67 -9.28 -6.78
C HIS A 20 -9.77 -8.32 -7.58
N GLU A 21 -9.34 -7.23 -6.95
CA GLU A 21 -8.52 -6.18 -7.55
C GLU A 21 -7.05 -6.58 -7.71
N TYR A 22 -6.59 -7.70 -7.12
CA TYR A 22 -5.17 -8.09 -7.08
C TYR A 22 -4.46 -7.98 -8.44
N PRO A 23 -4.97 -8.51 -9.57
CA PRO A 23 -4.27 -8.39 -10.85
C PRO A 23 -4.03 -6.93 -11.26
N LYS A 24 -5.01 -6.05 -10.99
CA LYS A 24 -4.92 -4.63 -11.31
C LYS A 24 -4.03 -3.87 -10.32
N MET A 25 -3.95 -4.31 -9.07
CA MET A 25 -3.03 -3.74 -8.08
C MET A 25 -1.57 -3.95 -8.50
N VAL A 26 -1.24 -5.15 -8.98
CA VAL A 26 0.09 -5.46 -9.55
C VAL A 26 0.37 -4.58 -10.76
N GLU A 27 -0.57 -4.51 -11.72
CA GLU A 27 -0.43 -3.64 -12.91
C GLU A 27 -0.22 -2.17 -12.55
N GLU A 28 -0.94 -1.65 -11.56
CA GLU A 28 -0.81 -0.25 -11.12
C GLU A 28 0.54 0.00 -10.43
N LEU A 29 0.98 -0.90 -9.57
CA LEU A 29 2.26 -0.77 -8.86
C LEU A 29 3.46 -0.77 -9.84
N MET A 30 3.33 -1.50 -10.95
CA MET A 30 4.33 -1.54 -12.02
C MET A 30 4.23 -0.38 -13.02
N SER A 31 3.13 0.39 -12.99
CA SER A 31 2.83 1.38 -14.03
C SER A 31 3.78 2.58 -14.04
N GLY A 32 4.57 2.77 -12.99
CA GLY A 32 5.55 3.84 -12.88
C GLY A 32 6.40 3.75 -11.62
N ALA A 33 7.24 4.75 -11.42
CA ALA A 33 8.05 4.84 -10.22
C ALA A 33 7.19 5.18 -8.99
N CYS A 34 7.45 4.50 -7.88
CA CYS A 34 6.89 4.80 -6.58
C CYS A 34 7.95 5.29 -5.59
N ILE A 35 7.49 6.00 -4.56
CA ILE A 35 8.31 6.38 -3.40
C ILE A 35 7.95 5.41 -2.27
N VAL A 36 8.96 4.85 -1.63
CA VAL A 36 8.80 3.97 -0.47
C VAL A 36 9.41 4.68 0.75
N LEU A 37 8.69 4.65 1.87
CA LEU A 37 9.05 5.35 3.10
C LEU A 37 8.91 4.42 4.30
N GLU A 38 9.95 4.31 5.12
CA GLU A 38 9.85 3.70 6.45
C GLU A 38 9.33 4.74 7.45
N VAL A 39 8.13 4.54 7.99
CA VAL A 39 7.50 5.45 8.95
C VAL A 39 7.73 4.94 10.38
N ARG A 40 8.30 5.77 11.25
CA ARG A 40 8.60 5.42 12.65
C ARG A 40 7.85 6.29 13.64
N SER A 41 7.14 5.66 14.56
CA SER A 41 6.53 6.27 15.74
C SER A 41 6.14 5.18 16.74
N GLN A 42 5.67 5.55 17.93
CA GLN A 42 4.94 4.62 18.77
C GLN A 42 3.66 4.17 18.01
N ASN A 43 3.42 2.86 17.94
CA ASN A 43 2.31 2.27 17.18
C ASN A 43 2.22 2.73 15.72
N ALA A 44 3.36 2.91 15.05
CA ALA A 44 3.48 3.47 13.69
C ALA A 44 2.49 2.89 12.69
N GLN A 45 2.37 1.55 12.64
CA GLN A 45 1.46 0.87 11.72
C GLN A 45 0.00 1.31 11.91
N ALA A 46 -0.50 1.29 13.15
CA ALA A 46 -1.88 1.66 13.42
C ALA A 46 -2.15 3.14 13.15
N VAL A 47 -1.24 4.01 13.62
CA VAL A 47 -1.35 5.47 13.43
C VAL A 47 -1.31 5.84 11.95
N PHE A 48 -0.39 5.25 11.18
CA PHE A 48 -0.25 5.55 9.77
C PHE A 48 -1.40 4.96 8.94
N ARG A 49 -1.91 3.77 9.27
CA ARG A 49 -3.10 3.19 8.64
C ARG A 49 -4.34 4.06 8.87
N ASP A 50 -4.52 4.60 10.08
CA ASP A 50 -5.60 5.55 10.38
C ASP A 50 -5.48 6.85 9.59
N PHE A 51 -4.25 7.35 9.40
CA PHE A 51 -3.96 8.52 8.58
C PHE A 51 -4.23 8.29 7.08
N CYS A 52 -3.92 7.10 6.58
CA CYS A 52 -4.24 6.69 5.20
C CYS A 52 -5.75 6.57 4.99
N GLY A 53 -6.48 6.04 5.98
CA GLY A 53 -7.91 5.83 5.94
C GLY A 53 -8.35 4.55 5.21
N PRO A 54 -9.66 4.38 4.98
CA PRO A 54 -10.21 3.18 4.35
C PRO A 54 -9.58 2.89 2.98
N ALA A 55 -9.39 1.61 2.66
CA ALA A 55 -8.75 1.17 1.42
C ALA A 55 -9.47 1.65 0.15
N ASP A 56 -10.81 1.74 0.21
CA ASP A 56 -11.63 2.31 -0.85
C ASP A 56 -11.75 3.84 -0.69
N PRO A 57 -11.21 4.64 -1.63
CA PRO A 57 -11.32 6.10 -1.60
C PRO A 57 -12.77 6.62 -1.57
N GLU A 58 -13.71 5.93 -2.19
CA GLU A 58 -15.12 6.32 -2.16
C GLU A 58 -15.67 6.22 -0.74
N ILE A 59 -15.44 5.10 -0.06
CA ILE A 59 -15.80 4.93 1.35
C ILE A 59 -15.07 5.97 2.20
N ALA A 60 -13.75 6.15 1.98
CA ALA A 60 -12.94 7.11 2.73
C ALA A 60 -13.50 8.54 2.65
N ARG A 61 -13.94 9.00 1.47
CA ARG A 61 -14.58 10.32 1.30
C ARG A 61 -15.85 10.49 2.12
N HIS A 62 -16.64 9.43 2.29
CA HIS A 62 -17.89 9.50 3.05
C HIS A 62 -17.67 9.48 4.57
N ILE A 63 -16.79 8.61 5.08
CA ILE A 63 -16.67 8.36 6.53
C ILE A 63 -15.44 9.02 7.18
N ARG A 64 -14.39 9.32 6.40
CA ARG A 64 -13.14 9.93 6.89
C ARG A 64 -12.56 10.90 5.83
N PRO A 65 -13.25 12.01 5.48
CA PRO A 65 -12.95 12.85 4.31
C PRO A 65 -11.58 13.55 4.29
N ARG A 66 -10.83 13.50 5.39
CA ARG A 66 -9.52 14.15 5.54
C ARG A 66 -8.33 13.19 5.49
N THR A 67 -8.56 11.90 5.23
CA THR A 67 -7.47 10.91 5.12
C THR A 67 -6.81 10.97 3.74
N LEU A 68 -5.59 10.43 3.62
CA LEU A 68 -4.85 10.46 2.35
C LEU A 68 -5.62 9.83 1.20
N ARG A 69 -6.21 8.64 1.42
CA ARG A 69 -6.99 7.94 0.39
C ARG A 69 -8.27 8.71 0.01
N ALA A 70 -8.90 9.43 0.95
CA ALA A 70 -10.07 10.26 0.66
C ALA A 70 -9.72 11.45 -0.25
N LEU A 71 -8.60 12.13 0.06
CA LEU A 71 -8.17 13.35 -0.62
C LEU A 71 -7.54 13.08 -2.00
N TYR A 72 -6.78 11.99 -2.13
CA TYR A 72 -5.92 11.77 -3.30
C TYR A 72 -6.24 10.47 -4.07
N GLY A 73 -6.99 9.54 -3.47
CA GLY A 73 -7.36 8.28 -4.10
C GLY A 73 -8.45 8.45 -5.16
N LYS A 74 -8.25 7.82 -6.32
CA LYS A 74 -9.20 7.85 -7.44
C LYS A 74 -10.21 6.72 -7.35
N ASP A 75 -9.72 5.49 -7.18
CA ASP A 75 -10.50 4.26 -7.06
C ASP A 75 -9.77 3.23 -6.19
N LYS A 76 -10.34 2.04 -6.02
CA LYS A 76 -9.78 0.97 -5.17
C LYS A 76 -8.36 0.52 -5.57
N VAL A 77 -8.01 0.61 -6.85
CA VAL A 77 -6.67 0.26 -7.37
C VAL A 77 -5.75 1.47 -7.26
N LYS A 78 -6.23 2.63 -7.71
CA LYS A 78 -5.52 3.92 -7.71
C LYS A 78 -5.78 4.67 -6.41
N ASN A 79 -5.46 4.05 -5.29
CA ASN A 79 -5.80 4.55 -3.94
C ASN A 79 -4.83 5.60 -3.39
N ALA A 80 -3.83 6.02 -4.18
CA ALA A 80 -2.78 6.99 -3.88
C ALA A 80 -1.71 6.55 -2.87
N VAL A 81 -2.04 5.74 -1.87
CA VAL A 81 -1.07 5.25 -0.88
C VAL A 81 -1.35 3.81 -0.46
N HIS A 82 -0.34 2.97 -0.61
CA HIS A 82 -0.25 1.67 0.05
C HIS A 82 0.31 1.86 1.46
N CYS A 83 -0.28 1.17 2.44
CA CYS A 83 0.25 1.09 3.81
C CYS A 83 -0.03 -0.32 4.33
N THR A 84 0.88 -0.84 5.14
CA THR A 84 0.79 -2.19 5.70
C THR A 84 -0.52 -2.40 6.46
N ASP A 85 -1.31 -3.38 6.03
CA ASP A 85 -2.62 -3.66 6.61
C ASP A 85 -2.53 -4.55 7.87
N LEU A 86 -1.53 -5.43 7.97
CA LEU A 86 -1.32 -6.31 9.12
C LEU A 86 -0.07 -5.91 9.91
N ALA A 87 -0.14 -5.96 11.24
CA ALA A 87 0.99 -5.55 12.08
C ALA A 87 2.20 -6.48 11.96
N GLU A 88 1.95 -7.77 11.70
CA GLU A 88 2.99 -8.78 11.46
C GLU A 88 3.77 -8.55 10.16
N ASP A 89 3.15 -7.92 9.15
CA ASP A 89 3.76 -7.71 7.84
C ASP A 89 4.63 -6.45 7.79
N ALA A 90 4.46 -5.51 8.72
CA ALA A 90 5.11 -4.20 8.65
C ALA A 90 6.65 -4.31 8.60
N THR A 91 7.21 -5.23 9.40
CA THR A 91 8.66 -5.46 9.39
C THR A 91 9.10 -6.15 8.10
N LEU A 92 8.32 -7.10 7.60
CA LEU A 92 8.63 -7.87 6.40
C LEU A 92 8.63 -6.96 5.16
N GLU A 93 7.63 -6.10 5.01
CA GLU A 93 7.54 -5.14 3.91
C GLU A 93 8.70 -4.14 3.91
N VAL A 94 9.08 -3.63 5.09
CA VAL A 94 10.24 -2.73 5.23
C VAL A 94 11.54 -3.44 4.86
N GLU A 95 11.76 -4.67 5.34
CA GLU A 95 12.95 -5.44 4.98
C GLU A 95 12.98 -5.82 3.50
N TYR A 96 11.83 -6.11 2.90
CA TYR A 96 11.72 -6.40 1.47
C TYR A 96 12.27 -5.26 0.63
N PHE A 97 11.78 -4.03 0.84
CA PHE A 97 12.26 -2.88 0.07
C PHE A 97 13.70 -2.48 0.40
N PHE A 98 14.04 -2.34 1.68
CA PHE A 98 15.31 -1.71 2.09
C PHE A 98 16.46 -2.69 2.31
N ARG A 99 16.24 -4.01 2.17
CA ARG A 99 17.30 -5.02 2.26
C ARG A 99 17.30 -6.03 1.13
N ILE A 100 16.14 -6.40 0.58
CA ILE A 100 16.10 -7.41 -0.50
C ILE A 100 16.20 -6.73 -1.86
N LEU A 101 15.39 -5.69 -2.11
CA LEU A 101 15.35 -5.01 -3.40
C LEU A 101 16.46 -3.98 -3.62
N ASP A 102 17.03 -3.42 -2.55
CA ASP A 102 18.12 -2.43 -2.61
C ASP A 102 19.53 -3.06 -2.72
N ASN A 103 19.62 -4.39 -2.71
CA ASN A 103 20.88 -5.14 -2.89
C ASN A 103 21.01 -5.69 -4.32
#